data_AF-A0AAV5DIV2-F1
#
_entry.id   AF-A0AAV5DIV2-F1
#
_cell.length_a   1.000
_cell.length_b   1.000
_cell.length_c   1.000
_cell.angle_alpha   90.00
_cell.angle_beta   90.00
_cell.angle_gamma   90.00
#
_symmetry.space_group_name_H-M   'P 1'
#
loop_
_entity.id
_entity.type
_entity.pdbx_description
1 polymer ?
#
loop_
_entity_poly.entity_id
_entity_poly.type
_entity_poly.pdbx_seq_one_letter_code
_entity_poly.pdbx_strand_id
1 'polypeptide(L)'
;MTPPMARRPCSPPHPVDDAVEEILLRLPPDDPASLVRAATVCRSWRRIVLADADTFSARYCAFHGTPPVLGFLHRGLVDTNKRGLFVPTTTSFHPSNSAALDHNKYYVKDCRHGVLLLGDPKSNLQGLSLWDPITGDQRDLPDGPEAVSSRF
;
A
#
# COMPACT_ATOMS: atom_id res chain seq x y z
N MET A 1 21.65 28.46 20.44
CA MET A 1 20.22 28.26 20.72
C MET A 1 19.47 28.43 19.41
N THR A 2 19.04 27.33 18.80
CA THR A 2 18.28 27.32 17.54
C THR A 2 16.81 27.61 17.86
N PRO A 3 16.11 28.52 17.15
CA PRO A 3 14.71 28.78 17.45
C PRO A 3 13.85 27.59 17.00
N PRO A 4 12.76 27.28 17.73
CA PRO A 4 11.83 26.23 17.32
C PRO A 4 11.14 26.68 16.02
N MET A 5 11.12 25.80 15.02
CA MET A 5 10.36 26.02 13.79
C MET A 5 8.88 26.16 14.17
N ALA A 6 8.36 27.38 14.15
CA ALA A 6 6.94 27.64 14.30
C ALA A 6 6.21 26.87 13.18
N ARG A 7 5.36 25.90 13.57
CA ARG A 7 4.40 25.30 12.66
C ARG A 7 3.61 26.44 12.02
N ARG A 8 3.64 26.52 10.68
CA ARG A 8 2.85 27.50 9.94
C ARG A 8 1.39 27.41 10.42
N PRO A 9 0.74 28.54 10.76
CA PRO A 9 -0.69 28.53 11.04
C PRO A 9 -1.39 27.99 9.80
N CYS A 10 -2.11 26.88 9.95
CA CYS A 10 -3.04 26.42 8.93
C CYS A 10 -4.09 27.53 8.81
N SER A 11 -4.15 28.21 7.67
CA SER A 11 -5.24 29.13 7.41
C SER A 11 -6.56 28.37 7.58
N PRO A 12 -7.59 28.94 8.21
CA PRO A 12 -8.88 28.28 8.34
C PRO A 12 -9.35 27.86 6.93
N PRO A 13 -9.85 26.63 6.77
CA PRO A 13 -10.29 26.16 5.46
C PRO A 13 -11.34 27.12 4.92
N HIS A 14 -11.24 27.42 3.63
CA HIS A 14 -12.23 28.29 2.99
C HIS A 14 -13.57 27.53 2.96
N PRO A 15 -14.73 28.18 3.19
CA PRO A 15 -16.03 27.49 3.18
C PRO A 15 -16.34 26.65 1.93
N VAL A 16 -15.67 26.93 0.80
CA VAL A 16 -15.79 26.13 -0.42
C VAL A 16 -14.91 24.87 -0.38
N ASP A 17 -13.77 24.91 0.31
CA ASP A 17 -12.89 23.77 0.49
C ASP A 17 -13.55 22.74 1.42
N ASP A 18 -14.27 23.18 2.45
CA ASP A 18 -15.06 22.29 3.33
C ASP A 18 -16.14 21.53 2.55
N ALA A 19 -16.91 22.23 1.71
CA ALA A 19 -17.95 21.62 0.89
C ALA A 19 -17.36 20.65 -0.15
N VAL A 20 -16.20 20.99 -0.73
CA VAL A 20 -15.48 20.10 -1.65
C VAL A 20 -15.00 18.86 -0.92
N GLU A 21 -14.42 19.00 0.28
CA GLU A 21 -13.98 17.87 1.08
C GLU A 21 -15.14 16.92 1.36
N GLU A 22 -16.31 17.44 1.75
CA GLU A 22 -17.52 16.65 1.95
C GLU A 22 -17.97 15.89 0.68
N ILE A 23 -17.82 16.49 -0.50
CA ILE A 23 -18.09 15.80 -1.78
C ILE A 23 -17.06 14.68 -2.01
N LEU A 24 -15.78 14.95 -1.77
CA LEU A 24 -14.70 13.98 -1.94
C LEU A 24 -14.81 12.80 -0.97
N LEU A 25 -15.26 13.05 0.27
CA LEU A 25 -15.53 12.01 1.27
C LEU A 25 -16.63 11.03 0.85
N ARG A 26 -17.50 11.41 -0.10
CA ARG A 26 -18.57 10.55 -0.60
C ARG A 26 -18.15 9.73 -1.83
N LEU A 27 -16.92 9.90 -2.32
CA LEU A 27 -16.42 9.11 -3.45
C LEU A 27 -16.18 7.65 -3.03
N PRO A 28 -16.60 6.67 -3.86
CA PRO A 28 -16.51 5.25 -3.52
C PRO A 28 -15.05 4.78 -3.33
N PRO A 29 -14.74 4.04 -2.25
CA PRO A 29 -13.37 3.59 -1.96
C PRO A 29 -12.91 2.43 -2.87
N ASP A 30 -13.84 1.70 -3.48
CA ASP A 30 -13.58 0.62 -4.44
C ASP A 30 -13.13 1.11 -5.83
N ASP A 31 -13.29 2.41 -6.12
CA ASP A 31 -12.73 3.07 -7.31
C ASP A 31 -11.73 4.17 -6.93
N PRO A 32 -10.46 3.82 -6.59
CA PRO A 32 -9.42 4.79 -6.31
C PRO A 32 -9.18 5.79 -7.45
N ALA A 33 -9.53 5.45 -8.70
CA ALA A 33 -9.40 6.37 -9.82
C ALA A 33 -10.34 7.58 -9.71
N SER A 34 -11.44 7.48 -8.97
CA SER A 34 -12.34 8.62 -8.70
C SER A 34 -11.65 9.74 -7.93
N LEU A 35 -10.89 9.40 -6.87
CA LEU A 35 -10.11 10.39 -6.11
C LEU A 35 -8.99 11.01 -6.95
N VAL A 36 -8.34 10.20 -7.80
CA VAL A 36 -7.31 10.69 -8.73
C VAL A 36 -7.91 11.69 -9.72
N ARG A 37 -9.05 11.35 -10.36
CA ARG A 37 -9.75 12.26 -11.28
C ARG A 37 -10.16 13.56 -10.56
N ALA A 38 -10.67 13.46 -9.34
CA ALA A 38 -11.04 14.63 -8.54
C ALA A 38 -9.82 15.54 -8.27
N ALA A 39 -8.66 14.97 -7.94
CA ALA A 39 -7.42 15.72 -7.75
C ALA A 39 -6.90 16.40 -9.03
N THR A 40 -7.38 16.02 -10.22
CA THR A 40 -7.01 16.67 -11.49
C THR A 40 -7.88 17.86 -11.87
N VAL A 41 -9.04 18.05 -11.23
CA VAL A 41 -10.00 19.12 -11.55
C VAL A 41 -9.38 20.51 -11.35
N CYS A 42 -8.80 20.75 -10.18
CA CYS A 42 -8.13 22.02 -9.89
C CYS A 42 -7.11 21.88 -8.74
N ARG A 43 -6.27 22.91 -8.56
CA ARG A 43 -5.24 22.93 -7.50
C ARG A 43 -5.81 22.84 -6.09
N SER A 44 -7.01 23.39 -5.84
CA SER A 44 -7.64 23.32 -4.51
C SER A 44 -8.10 21.90 -4.19
N TRP A 45 -8.79 21.23 -5.11
CA TRP A 45 -9.20 19.83 -4.94
C TRP A 45 -8.00 18.91 -4.75
N ARG A 46 -6.96 19.10 -5.57
CA ARG A 46 -5.68 18.38 -5.41
C ARG A 46 -5.09 18.52 -4.02
N ARG A 47 -5.12 19.73 -3.45
CA ARG A 47 -4.57 20.01 -2.11
C ARG A 47 -5.34 19.28 -1.02
N ILE A 48 -6.66 19.18 -1.14
CA ILE A 48 -7.53 18.46 -0.20
C ILE A 48 -7.24 16.95 -0.28
N VAL A 49 -7.23 16.38 -1.49
CA VAL A 49 -6.97 14.94 -1.68
C VAL A 49 -5.56 14.54 -1.21
N LEU A 50 -4.57 15.39 -1.44
CA LEU A 50 -3.17 15.15 -1.04
C LEU A 50 -2.84 15.69 0.37
N ALA A 51 -3.83 16.12 1.14
CA ALA A 51 -3.61 16.58 2.50
C ALA A 51 -3.12 15.42 3.37
N ASP A 52 -2.31 15.74 4.39
CA ASP A 52 -1.62 14.76 5.24
C ASP A 52 -2.58 13.76 5.89
N ALA A 53 -2.05 12.60 6.30
CA ALA A 53 -2.80 11.48 6.86
C ALA A 53 -3.76 11.89 8.00
N ASP A 54 -3.39 12.91 8.78
CA ASP A 54 -4.16 13.45 9.91
C ASP A 54 -5.38 14.30 9.51
N THR A 55 -5.63 14.53 8.22
CA THR A 55 -6.71 15.42 7.73
C THR A 55 -7.72 14.71 6.85
N PHE A 56 -7.47 14.62 5.55
CA PHE A 56 -8.43 14.04 4.60
C PHE A 56 -8.46 12.51 4.68
N SER A 57 -7.30 11.86 4.67
CA SER A 57 -7.21 10.38 4.64
C SER A 57 -7.84 9.74 5.88
N ALA A 58 -7.56 10.25 7.09
CA ALA A 58 -8.20 9.77 8.31
C ALA A 58 -9.72 9.93 8.28
N ARG A 59 -10.23 11.09 7.81
CA ARG A 59 -11.68 11.33 7.68
C ARG A 59 -12.32 10.43 6.62
N TYR A 60 -11.64 10.22 5.49
CA TYR A 60 -12.09 9.32 4.42
C TYR A 60 -12.20 7.88 4.91
N CYS A 61 -11.17 7.37 5.59
CA CYS A 61 -11.20 6.06 6.23
C CYS A 61 -12.29 5.96 7.30
N ALA A 62 -12.46 6.97 8.14
CA ALA A 62 -13.50 6.97 9.17
C ALA A 62 -14.93 6.99 8.57
N PHE A 63 -15.12 7.71 7.46
CA PHE A 63 -16.40 7.80 6.76
C PHE A 63 -16.79 6.46 6.10
N HIS A 64 -15.83 5.77 5.47
CA HIS A 64 -16.07 4.49 4.80
C HIS A 64 -15.90 3.27 5.71
N GLY A 65 -15.28 3.43 6.88
CA GLY A 65 -15.02 2.36 7.83
C GLY A 65 -13.92 1.42 7.36
N THR A 66 -14.29 0.17 7.05
CA THR A 66 -13.32 -0.86 6.66
C THR A 66 -12.82 -0.59 5.24
N PRO A 67 -11.49 -0.44 5.02
CA PRO A 67 -10.95 -0.29 3.68
C PRO A 67 -11.35 -1.46 2.79
N PRO A 68 -11.61 -1.24 1.49
CA PRO A 68 -11.94 -2.32 0.58
C PRO A 68 -10.76 -3.29 0.50
N VAL A 69 -11.08 -4.58 0.53
CA VAL A 69 -10.10 -5.61 0.22
C VAL A 69 -9.70 -5.41 -1.24
N LEU A 70 -8.41 -5.17 -1.51
CA LEU A 70 -7.88 -4.94 -2.86
C LEU A 70 -7.60 -6.24 -3.62
N GLY A 71 -7.36 -7.33 -2.87
CA GLY A 71 -7.22 -8.67 -3.41
C GLY A 71 -6.71 -9.66 -2.38
N PHE A 72 -6.51 -10.89 -2.82
CA PHE A 72 -5.99 -11.98 -2.01
C PHE A 72 -4.65 -12.45 -2.56
N LEU A 73 -3.79 -12.93 -1.67
CA LEU A 73 -2.51 -13.49 -2.05
C LEU A 73 -2.56 -15.00 -2.01
N HIS A 74 -2.11 -15.64 -3.08
CA HIS A 74 -2.00 -17.08 -3.14
C HIS A 74 -0.60 -17.51 -2.69
N ARG A 75 -0.55 -18.34 -1.64
CA ARG A 75 0.67 -19.04 -1.26
C ARG A 75 0.92 -20.15 -2.27
N GLY A 76 1.70 -19.86 -3.32
CA GLY A 76 2.09 -20.85 -4.32
C GLY A 76 2.80 -22.03 -3.65
N LEU A 77 2.16 -23.19 -3.65
CA LEU A 77 2.80 -24.47 -3.37
C LEU A 77 3.47 -24.96 -4.65
N VAL A 78 4.64 -25.58 -4.49
CA VAL A 78 5.65 -25.85 -5.53
C VAL A 78 5.12 -26.65 -6.74
N ASP A 79 3.96 -27.30 -6.64
CA ASP A 79 3.39 -28.16 -7.70
C ASP A 79 2.07 -27.68 -8.33
N THR A 80 1.47 -26.57 -7.88
CA THR A 80 0.17 -26.14 -8.44
C THR A 80 0.34 -25.08 -9.52
N ASN A 81 0.22 -25.54 -10.76
CA ASN A 81 0.01 -24.80 -12.00
C ASN A 81 -0.32 -23.29 -11.86
N LYS A 82 0.71 -22.45 -12.01
CA LYS A 82 0.72 -21.11 -12.63
C LYS A 82 -0.49 -20.18 -12.38
N ARG A 83 -0.93 -20.00 -11.13
CA ARG A 83 -1.84 -18.89 -10.80
C ARG A 83 -1.04 -17.77 -10.15
N GLY A 84 -1.22 -16.54 -10.64
CA GLY A 84 -0.51 -15.36 -10.14
C GLY A 84 -0.64 -15.23 -8.62
N LEU A 85 0.42 -14.73 -7.97
CA LEU A 85 0.48 -14.61 -6.52
C LEU A 85 -0.61 -13.67 -5.95
N PHE A 86 -1.22 -12.81 -6.77
CA PHE A 86 -2.28 -11.89 -6.36
C PHE A 86 -3.56 -12.09 -7.19
N VAL A 87 -4.67 -12.24 -6.49
CA VAL A 87 -6.02 -12.34 -7.03
C VAL A 87 -6.75 -11.03 -6.71
N PRO A 88 -6.94 -10.13 -7.69
CA PRO A 88 -7.62 -8.87 -7.45
C PRO A 88 -9.10 -9.11 -7.11
N THR A 89 -9.64 -8.34 -6.17
CA THR A 89 -11.08 -8.25 -5.88
C THR A 89 -11.74 -7.07 -6.58
N THR A 90 -10.93 -6.13 -7.09
CA THR A 90 -11.38 -4.96 -7.85
C THR A 90 -10.64 -4.89 -9.18
N THR A 91 -11.28 -4.31 -10.20
CA THR A 91 -10.62 -4.06 -11.50
C THR A 91 -9.78 -2.78 -11.50
N SER A 92 -9.83 -2.01 -10.42
CA SER A 92 -9.23 -0.69 -10.28
C SER A 92 -7.82 -0.74 -9.67
N PHE A 93 -7.50 -1.81 -8.93
CA PHE A 93 -6.20 -1.99 -8.31
C PHE A 93 -5.41 -3.10 -9.01
N HIS A 94 -4.24 -2.72 -9.51
CA HIS A 94 -3.23 -3.64 -10.01
C HIS A 94 -1.93 -3.38 -9.26
N PRO A 95 -1.32 -4.38 -8.61
CA PRO A 95 -0.07 -4.19 -7.92
C PRO A 95 1.00 -3.64 -8.85
N SER A 96 1.70 -2.61 -8.38
CA SER A 96 2.82 -2.03 -9.11
C SER A 96 3.91 -3.10 -9.26
N ASN A 97 4.35 -3.34 -10.50
CA ASN A 97 5.41 -4.30 -10.83
C ASN A 97 5.00 -5.78 -10.68
N SER A 98 4.02 -6.23 -11.47
CA SER A 98 3.57 -7.63 -11.55
C SER A 98 4.67 -8.65 -11.86
N ALA A 99 5.80 -8.20 -12.41
CA ALA A 99 6.99 -9.02 -12.65
C ALA A 99 7.68 -9.48 -11.35
N ALA A 100 7.50 -8.79 -10.21
CA ALA A 100 7.93 -9.31 -8.91
C ALA A 100 7.07 -10.51 -8.46
N LEU A 101 5.82 -10.59 -8.96
CA LEU A 101 4.97 -11.78 -8.86
C LEU A 101 5.20 -12.76 -10.03
N ASP A 102 6.34 -12.69 -10.73
CA ASP A 102 6.79 -13.78 -11.62
C ASP A 102 7.06 -15.03 -10.79
N HIS A 103 5.97 -15.78 -10.61
CA HIS A 103 5.66 -17.20 -10.42
C HIS A 103 6.75 -18.27 -10.36
N ASN A 104 8.04 -17.93 -10.45
CA ASN A 104 9.13 -18.90 -10.37
C ASN A 104 10.31 -18.46 -9.48
N LYS A 105 10.30 -17.23 -8.95
CA LYS A 105 11.40 -16.72 -8.13
C LYS A 105 11.08 -16.60 -6.65
N TYR A 106 9.82 -16.43 -6.26
CA TYR A 106 9.46 -16.13 -4.88
C TYR A 106 8.13 -16.76 -4.45
N TYR A 107 8.02 -17.13 -3.16
CA TYR A 107 6.76 -17.51 -2.51
C TYR A 107 6.47 -16.59 -1.32
N VAL A 108 5.18 -16.37 -1.04
CA VAL A 108 4.74 -15.53 0.09
C VAL A 108 4.90 -16.30 1.40
N LYS A 109 5.70 -15.74 2.32
CA LYS A 109 5.92 -16.25 3.67
C LYS A 109 4.98 -15.62 4.71
N ASP A 110 4.86 -14.29 4.69
CA ASP A 110 4.03 -13.52 5.63
C ASP A 110 3.54 -12.22 4.97
N CYS A 111 2.53 -11.58 5.56
CA CYS A 111 2.02 -10.27 5.15
C CYS A 111 1.71 -9.44 6.40
N ARG A 112 2.32 -8.25 6.53
CA ARG A 112 2.07 -7.34 7.65
C ARG A 112 1.97 -5.91 7.15
N HIS A 113 0.94 -5.20 7.60
CA HIS A 113 0.69 -3.79 7.24
C HIS A 113 0.62 -3.55 5.71
N GLY A 114 0.16 -4.53 4.93
CA GLY A 114 0.14 -4.45 3.46
C GLY A 114 1.46 -4.76 2.78
N VAL A 115 2.54 -4.98 3.52
CA VAL A 115 3.86 -5.37 2.99
C VAL A 115 4.01 -6.89 3.02
N LEU A 116 4.49 -7.46 1.93
CA LEU A 116 4.68 -8.90 1.76
C LEU A 116 6.11 -9.30 2.06
N LEU A 117 6.26 -10.40 2.80
CA LEU A 117 7.54 -11.09 2.95
C LEU A 117 7.60 -12.22 1.93
N LEU A 118 8.54 -12.10 1.01
CA LEU A 118 8.82 -13.05 -0.06
C LEU A 118 10.08 -13.84 0.26
N GLY A 119 10.11 -15.11 -0.11
CA GLY A 119 11.30 -15.96 0.01
C GLY A 119 11.61 -16.68 -1.29
N ASP A 120 12.89 -16.86 -1.57
CA ASP A 120 13.36 -17.68 -2.69
C ASP A 120 13.08 -19.18 -2.39
N PRO A 121 12.39 -19.92 -3.29
CA PRO A 121 12.17 -21.36 -3.14
C PRO A 121 13.46 -22.18 -3.13
N LYS A 122 14.57 -21.67 -3.69
CA LYS A 122 15.87 -22.38 -3.74
C LYS A 122 16.66 -22.25 -2.45
N SER A 123 16.42 -21.23 -1.65
CA SER A 123 17.13 -20.95 -0.42
C SER A 123 16.12 -20.66 0.70
N ASN A 124 15.76 -21.70 1.44
CA ASN A 124 14.71 -21.63 2.46
C ASN A 124 14.89 -20.51 3.52
N LEU A 125 16.11 -19.98 3.70
CA LEU A 125 16.43 -18.94 4.69
C LEU A 125 17.41 -17.85 4.18
N GLN A 126 17.88 -17.92 2.94
CA GLN A 126 18.78 -16.92 2.35
C GLN A 126 18.03 -16.25 1.19
N GLY A 127 18.11 -14.92 1.05
CA GLY A 127 17.32 -14.19 0.03
C GLY A 127 15.84 -13.99 0.38
N LEU A 128 15.57 -13.32 1.50
CA LEU A 128 14.24 -12.77 1.80
C LEU A 128 14.09 -11.39 1.16
N SER A 129 12.90 -11.04 0.70
CA SER A 129 12.60 -9.67 0.26
C SER A 129 11.27 -9.18 0.81
N LEU A 130 11.23 -7.90 1.16
CA LEU A 130 10.02 -7.18 1.50
C LEU A 130 9.50 -6.51 0.24
N TRP A 131 8.21 -6.60 -0.03
CA TRP A 131 7.59 -5.99 -1.19
C TRP A 131 6.28 -5.28 -0.81
N ASP A 132 6.16 -4.02 -1.20
CA ASP A 132 4.94 -3.24 -1.10
C ASP A 132 4.17 -3.31 -2.43
N PRO A 133 2.98 -3.94 -2.48
CA PRO A 133 2.19 -4.08 -3.70
C PRO A 133 1.60 -2.76 -4.19
N ILE A 134 1.45 -1.77 -3.32
CA ILE A 134 0.85 -0.47 -3.64
C ILE A 134 1.91 0.40 -4.33
N THR A 135 3.08 0.57 -3.70
CA THR A 135 4.16 1.41 -4.25
C THR A 135 5.01 0.69 -5.28
N GLY A 136 5.04 -0.65 -5.25
CA GLY A 136 5.95 -1.47 -6.03
C GLY A 136 7.37 -1.52 -5.46
N ASP A 137 7.59 -0.94 -4.27
CA ASP A 137 8.90 -0.93 -3.62
C ASP A 137 9.28 -2.35 -3.20
N GLN A 138 10.45 -2.78 -3.63
CA GLN A 138 11.05 -4.05 -3.21
C GLN A 138 12.36 -3.77 -2.48
N ARG A 139 12.54 -4.41 -1.33
CA ARG A 139 13.76 -4.35 -0.54
C ARG A 139 14.21 -5.75 -0.17
N ASP A 140 15.37 -6.14 -0.67
CA ASP A 140 16.00 -7.39 -0.25
C ASP A 140 16.52 -7.22 1.18
N LEU A 141 16.23 -8.23 2.01
CA LEU A 141 16.71 -8.29 3.37
C LEU A 141 18.12 -8.90 3.38
N PRO A 142 19.01 -8.41 4.26
CA PRO A 142 20.29 -9.06 4.46
C PRO A 142 20.06 -10.50 4.93
N ASP A 143 20.91 -11.42 4.47
CA ASP A 143 20.88 -12.79 4.96
C ASP A 143 20.99 -12.79 6.48
N GLY A 144 20.07 -13.49 7.14
CA GLY A 144 20.09 -13.61 8.59
C GLY A 144 21.40 -14.27 9.05
N PRO A 145 21.86 -14.00 10.29
CA PRO A 145 23.01 -14.73 10.82
C PRO A 145 22.68 -16.22 10.73
N GLU A 146 23.60 -17.01 10.14
CA GLU A 146 23.48 -18.45 10.04
C GLU A 146 22.98 -18.98 11.38
N ALA A 147 21.77 -19.55 11.39
CA ALA A 147 21.28 -20.22 12.57
C ALA A 147 22.29 -21.33 12.87
N VAL A 148 23.15 -21.10 13.87
CA VAL A 148 24.04 -22.11 14.41
C VAL A 148 23.13 -23.26 14.75
N SER A 149 23.28 -24.34 13.97
CA SER A 149 22.58 -25.59 14.17
C SER A 149 22.97 -26.10 15.56
N SER A 150 22.22 -25.68 16.58
CA SER A 150 22.28 -26.31 17.89
C SER A 150 21.57 -27.64 17.73
N ARG A 151 22.36 -28.65 17.37
CA ARG A 151 22.00 -30.05 17.54
C ARG A 151 21.68 -30.25 19.03
N PHE A 152 20.48 -30.75 19.31
CA PHE A 152 20.23 -31.62 20.45
C PHE A 152 20.03 -33.03 19.90
#